data_AF-A0A969VGG4-F1
#
_entry.id   AF-A0A969VGG4-F1
#
_cell.length_a   1.000
_cell.length_b   1.000
_cell.length_c   1.000
_cell.angle_alpha   90.00
_cell.angle_beta   90.00
_cell.angle_gamma   90.00
#
_symmetry.space_group_name_H-M   'P 1'
#
loop_
_entity.id
_entity.type
_entity.pdbx_description
1 polymer ?
#
loop_
_entity_poly.entity_id
_entity_poly.type
_entity_poly.pdbx_seq_one_letter_code
_entity_poly.pdbx_strand_id
1 'polypeptide(L)'
;MHNLQLGIMNRLMNNPDRFKNKPYLAVIEHDGNIIAVAMMTIPHNLLLSKIKELAAIDVIINDLRRDNKSLTNINAPVIEAQAFAEKWCLFTGKSYQLKEKLRIY
;
A
#
# COMPACT_ATOMS: atom_id res chain seq x y z
N MET A 1 -10.97 -7.83 -2.92
CA MET A 1 -10.41 -6.50 -2.61
C MET A 1 -10.11 -5.79 -3.92
N HIS A 2 -11.10 -5.13 -4.54
CA HIS A 2 -10.90 -4.35 -5.78
C HIS A 2 -11.64 -3.00 -5.77
N ASN A 3 -12.70 -2.84 -4.99
CA ASN A 3 -13.56 -1.66 -5.10
C ASN A 3 -13.09 -0.47 -4.23
N LEU A 4 -12.23 -0.70 -3.23
CA LEU A 4 -11.76 0.38 -2.33
C LEU A 4 -10.79 1.34 -3.03
N GLN A 5 -9.85 0.82 -3.81
CA GLN A 5 -8.89 1.63 -4.58
C GLN A 5 -9.64 2.52 -5.58
N LEU A 6 -10.60 1.94 -6.32
CA LEU A 6 -11.47 2.67 -7.24
C LEU A 6 -12.28 3.77 -6.53
N GLY A 7 -12.86 3.46 -5.35
CA GLY A 7 -13.60 4.44 -4.56
C GLY A 7 -12.76 5.59 -4.04
N ILE A 8 -11.49 5.36 -3.70
CA ILE A 8 -10.56 6.42 -3.28
C ILE A 8 -10.19 7.30 -4.47
N MET A 9 -9.84 6.70 -5.61
CA MET A 9 -9.52 7.44 -6.83
C MET A 9 -10.70 8.30 -7.29
N ASN A 10 -11.92 7.76 -7.26
CA ASN A 10 -13.11 8.52 -7.61
C ASN A 10 -13.32 9.74 -6.69
N ARG A 11 -13.05 9.62 -5.38
CA ARG A 11 -13.14 10.76 -4.46
C ARG A 11 -12.05 11.80 -4.71
N LEU A 12 -10.83 11.37 -5.04
CA LEU A 12 -9.73 12.27 -5.36
C LEU A 12 -9.99 13.07 -6.64
N MET A 13 -10.56 12.45 -7.66
CA MET A 13 -10.90 13.14 -8.92
C MET A 13 -12.01 14.16 -8.73
N ASN A 14 -13.04 13.84 -7.94
CA ASN A 14 -14.23 14.68 -7.82
C ASN A 14 -14.17 15.70 -6.67
N ASN A 15 -13.40 15.45 -5.61
CA ASN A 15 -13.34 16.30 -4.41
C ASN A 15 -11.95 16.24 -3.73
N PRO A 16 -10.87 16.71 -4.39
CA PRO A 16 -9.52 16.62 -3.85
C PRO A 16 -9.33 17.40 -2.53
N ASP A 17 -10.00 18.54 -2.37
CA ASP A 17 -9.87 19.41 -1.19
C ASP A 17 -10.39 18.78 0.11
N ARG A 18 -11.14 17.67 0.00
CA ARG A 18 -11.63 16.91 1.16
C ARG A 18 -10.50 16.21 1.93
N PHE A 19 -9.35 15.99 1.30
CA PHE A 19 -8.20 15.34 1.92
C PHE A 19 -7.31 16.38 2.58
N LYS A 20 -7.36 16.44 3.92
CA LYS A 20 -6.53 17.36 4.73
C LYS A 20 -5.01 17.13 4.54
N ASN A 21 -4.64 15.90 4.18
CA ASN A 21 -3.26 15.51 3.94
C ASN A 21 -3.09 15.04 2.50
N LYS A 22 -1.94 15.35 1.89
CA LYS A 22 -1.61 14.84 0.55
C LYS A 22 -1.64 13.30 0.57
N PRO A 23 -2.46 12.66 -0.27
CA PRO A 23 -2.48 11.20 -0.39
C PRO A 23 -1.14 10.72 -0.94
N TYR A 24 -0.69 9.55 -0.48
CA TYR A 24 0.38 8.81 -1.10
C TYR A 24 -0.24 7.92 -2.18
N LEU A 25 0.19 8.11 -3.43
CA LEU A 25 -0.26 7.34 -4.58
C LEU A 25 1.00 6.95 -5.36
N ALA A 26 1.25 5.66 -5.49
CA ALA A 26 2.41 5.14 -6.19
C ALA A 26 2.01 3.99 -7.12
N VAL A 27 2.62 3.98 -8.29
CA VAL A 27 2.51 2.91 -9.28
C VAL A 27 3.93 2.46 -9.60
N ILE A 28 4.14 1.14 -9.65
CA ILE A 28 5.40 0.56 -10.10
C ILE A 28 5.15 -0.10 -11.44
N GLU A 29 6.01 0.26 -12.39
CA GLU A 29 6.00 -0.25 -13.75
C GLU A 29 7.30 -0.99 -14.04
N HIS A 30 7.18 -2.10 -14.76
CA HIS A 30 8.29 -2.83 -15.33
C HIS A 30 7.96 -3.13 -16.79
N ASP A 31 8.84 -2.71 -17.71
CA ASP A 31 8.64 -2.84 -19.16
C ASP A 31 7.25 -2.36 -19.65
N GLY A 32 6.82 -1.19 -19.16
CA GLY A 32 5.52 -0.58 -19.51
C GLY A 32 4.30 -1.28 -18.91
N ASN A 33 4.50 -2.31 -18.07
CA ASN A 33 3.42 -3.01 -17.38
C ASN A 33 3.33 -2.54 -15.93
N ILE A 34 2.12 -2.20 -15.48
CA ILE A 34 1.86 -1.98 -14.06
C ILE A 34 1.97 -3.31 -13.31
N ILE A 35 2.92 -3.37 -12.37
CA ILE A 35 3.22 -4.56 -11.56
C ILE A 35 2.80 -4.41 -10.09
N ALA A 36 2.65 -3.17 -9.60
CA ALA A 36 2.12 -2.90 -8.27
C ALA A 36 1.49 -1.50 -8.18
N VAL A 37 0.45 -1.37 -7.35
CA VAL A 37 -0.17 -0.09 -6.99
C VAL A 37 -0.26 0.01 -5.48
N ALA A 38 0.19 1.15 -4.93
CA ALA A 38 0.14 1.46 -3.51
C ALA A 38 -0.57 2.79 -3.27
N MET A 39 -1.48 2.83 -2.31
CA MET A 39 -2.27 4.02 -1.99
C MET A 39 -2.39 4.20 -0.47
N MET A 40 -2.31 5.44 0.02
CA MET A 40 -2.57 5.74 1.43
C MET A 40 -3.14 7.16 1.58
N THR A 41 -4.22 7.27 2.35
CA THR A 41 -4.87 8.54 2.69
C THR A 41 -4.89 8.68 4.20
N ILE A 42 -3.99 9.48 4.79
CA ILE A 42 -3.88 9.63 6.26
C ILE A 42 -5.24 10.05 6.84
N PRO A 43 -5.73 9.38 7.91
CA PRO A 43 -5.04 8.41 8.79
C PRO A 43 -5.25 6.92 8.43
N HIS A 44 -5.76 6.60 7.24
CA HIS A 44 -6.05 5.24 6.82
C HIS A 44 -4.78 4.43 6.46
N ASN A 45 -4.91 3.10 6.57
CA ASN A 45 -3.86 2.12 6.30
C ASN A 45 -3.33 2.19 4.85
N LEU A 46 -2.10 1.74 4.65
CA LEU A 46 -1.55 1.52 3.30
C LEU A 46 -2.35 0.44 2.60
N LEU A 47 -2.75 0.71 1.36
CA LEU A 47 -3.49 -0.20 0.50
C LEU A 47 -2.55 -0.68 -0.60
N LEU A 48 -2.33 -1.99 -0.68
CA LEU A 48 -1.60 -2.61 -1.81
C LEU A 48 -2.59 -3.37 -2.69
N SER A 49 -2.46 -3.19 -4.01
CA SER A 49 -3.10 -4.08 -4.97
C SER A 49 -2.45 -5.46 -4.95
N LYS A 50 -3.00 -6.39 -5.74
CA LYS A 50 -2.24 -7.57 -6.14
C LYS A 50 -0.91 -7.12 -6.78
N ILE A 51 0.17 -7.78 -6.39
CA ILE A 51 1.51 -7.48 -6.89
C ILE A 51 1.91 -8.62 -7.84
N LYS A 52 2.32 -8.27 -9.06
CA LYS A 52 2.79 -9.26 -10.04
C LYS A 52 4.19 -9.77 -9.71
N GLU A 53 5.05 -8.89 -9.20
CA GLU A 53 6.45 -9.19 -8.87
C GLU A 53 6.77 -8.74 -7.43
N LEU A 54 7.07 -9.69 -6.53
CA LEU A 54 7.30 -9.37 -5.10
C LEU A 54 8.53 -8.49 -4.85
N ALA A 55 9.44 -8.37 -5.82
CA ALA A 55 10.54 -7.39 -5.78
C ALA A 55 10.03 -5.94 -5.74
N ALA A 56 8.83 -5.68 -6.27
CA ALA A 56 8.18 -4.37 -6.19
C ALA A 56 7.93 -3.92 -4.74
N ILE A 57 7.80 -4.85 -3.79
CA ILE A 57 7.63 -4.53 -2.37
C ILE A 57 8.83 -3.75 -1.83
N ASP A 58 10.06 -4.12 -2.22
CA ASP A 58 11.27 -3.43 -1.76
C ASP A 58 11.29 -1.98 -2.23
N VAL A 59 10.82 -1.74 -3.45
CA VAL A 59 10.69 -0.40 -4.03
C VAL A 59 9.67 0.43 -3.25
N ILE A 60 8.50 -0.14 -2.93
CA ILE A 60 7.46 0.54 -2.14
C ILE A 60 7.98 0.91 -0.75
N ILE A 61 8.68 -0.02 -0.07
CA ILE A 61 9.24 0.21 1.26
C ILE A 61 10.27 1.34 1.24
N ASN A 62 11.15 1.35 0.24
CA ASN A 62 12.15 2.39 0.08
C ASN A 62 11.53 3.78 -0.18
N ASP A 63 10.44 3.83 -0.95
CA ASP A 63 9.72 5.06 -1.25
C ASP A 63 9.03 5.64 0.00
N LEU A 64 8.31 4.78 0.75
CA LEU A 64 7.64 5.14 2.00
C LEU A 64 8.61 5.64 3.08
N ARG A 65 9.84 5.10 3.09
CA ARG A 65 10.92 5.56 3.97
C ARG A 65 11.36 6.97 3.63
N ARG A 66 11.59 7.27 2.34
CA ARG A 66 12.05 8.60 1.90
C ARG A 66 11.06 9.68 2.31
N ASP A 67 9.77 9.36 2.28
CA ASP A 67 8.68 10.25 2.64
C ASP A 67 8.38 10.30 4.17
N ASN A 68 9.20 9.62 4.99
CA ASN A 68 9.11 9.50 6.45
C ASN A 68 7.68 9.18 6.95
N LYS A 69 6.97 8.32 6.21
CA LYS A 69 5.59 7.96 6.53
C LYS A 69 5.58 6.95 7.67
N SER A 70 4.90 7.28 8.77
CA SER A 70 4.64 6.31 9.84
C SER A 70 3.55 5.32 9.38
N LEU A 71 3.95 4.07 9.19
CA LEU A 71 3.05 2.98 8.83
C LEU A 71 2.64 2.19 10.06
N THR A 72 1.35 2.21 10.35
CA THR A 72 0.79 1.46 11.48
C THR A 72 0.12 0.16 11.04
N ASN A 73 -0.50 0.12 9.86
CA ASN A 73 -1.20 -1.06 9.34
C ASN A 73 -1.21 -1.05 7.80
N ILE A 74 -1.37 -2.23 7.21
CA ILE A 74 -1.47 -2.45 5.76
C ILE A 74 -2.70 -3.30 5.46
N ASN A 75 -3.39 -2.94 4.38
CA ASN A 75 -4.46 -3.69 3.77
C ASN A 75 -3.97 -4.15 2.40
N ALA A 76 -3.84 -5.46 2.20
CA ALA A 76 -3.36 -6.06 0.96
C ALA A 76 -3.90 -7.50 0.84
N PRO A 77 -3.85 -8.14 -0.34
CA PRO A 77 -4.06 -9.57 -0.41
C PRO A 77 -3.01 -10.32 0.44
N VAL A 78 -3.36 -11.54 0.87
CA VAL A 78 -2.66 -12.22 1.99
C VAL A 78 -1.15 -12.42 1.72
N ILE A 79 -0.78 -12.78 0.49
CA ILE A 79 0.62 -13.05 0.12
C ILE A 79 1.44 -11.75 0.18
N GLU A 80 0.89 -10.67 -0.37
CA GLU A 80 1.53 -9.36 -0.41
C GLU A 80 1.59 -8.72 0.98
N ALA A 81 0.55 -8.89 1.79
CA ALA A 81 0.52 -8.42 3.17
C ALA A 81 1.63 -9.08 4.00
N GLN A 82 1.79 -10.40 3.87
CA GLN A 82 2.82 -11.14 4.57
C GLN A 82 4.23 -10.74 4.09
N ALA A 83 4.46 -10.75 2.78
CA ALA A 83 5.75 -10.38 2.21
C ALA A 83 6.16 -8.94 2.54
N PHE A 84 5.20 -8.00 2.58
CA PHE A 84 5.46 -6.64 3.02
C PHE A 84 5.82 -6.60 4.52
N ALA A 85 5.03 -7.27 5.37
CA ALA A 85 5.25 -7.25 6.81
C ALA A 85 6.63 -7.82 7.20
N GLU A 86 7.02 -8.94 6.59
CA GLU A 86 8.34 -9.55 6.79
C GLU A 86 9.47 -8.58 6.41
N LYS A 87 9.41 -7.98 5.22
CA LYS A 87 10.41 -7.01 4.75
C LYS A 87 10.44 -5.73 5.58
N TRP A 88 9.28 -5.20 5.95
CA TRP A 88 9.16 -3.99 6.75
C TRP A 88 9.73 -4.19 8.17
N CYS A 89 9.54 -5.37 8.75
CA CYS A 89 10.08 -5.71 10.07
C CYS A 89 11.57 -5.96 10.07
N LEU A 90 12.08 -6.68 9.06
CA LEU A 90 13.52 -6.80 8.84
C LEU A 90 14.18 -5.41 8.71
N PHE A 91 13.49 -4.48 8.06
CA PHE A 91 14.00 -3.13 7.85
C PHE A 91 13.91 -2.22 9.09
N THR A 92 12.79 -2.25 9.82
CA THR A 92 12.55 -1.34 10.96
C THR A 92 13.04 -1.89 12.30
N GLY A 93 13.42 -3.18 12.37
CA GLY A 93 13.73 -3.89 13.61
C GLY A 93 12.52 -4.10 14.54
N LYS A 94 11.31 -3.69 14.10
CA LYS A 94 10.06 -3.87 14.85
C LYS A 94 9.43 -5.19 14.48
N SER A 95 8.66 -5.79 15.38
CA SER A 95 7.84 -6.97 15.08
C SER A 95 6.51 -6.58 14.43
N TYR A 96 5.95 -7.45 13.57
CA TYR A 96 4.60 -7.29 13.03
C TYR A 96 3.64 -8.27 13.71
N GLN A 97 2.36 -7.92 13.72
CA GLN A 97 1.28 -8.82 14.09
C GLN A 97 0.26 -8.89 12.95
N LEU A 98 -0.05 -10.11 12.50
CA LEU A 98 -1.15 -10.34 11.57
C LEU A 98 -2.47 -10.12 12.32
N LYS A 99 -3.21 -9.06 11.99
CA LYS A 99 -4.49 -8.75 12.64
C LYS A 99 -5.66 -9.53 12.05
N GLU A 100 -5.84 -9.52 10.72
CA GLU A 100 -6.98 -10.18 10.08
C GLU A 100 -6.65 -10.67 8.65
N LYS A 101 -7.17 -11.84 8.28
CA LYS A 101 -7.15 -12.34 6.90
C LYS A 101 -8.45 -11.91 6.20
N LEU A 102 -8.39 -10.87 5.38
CA LEU A 102 -9.51 -10.49 4.51
C LEU A 102 -9.69 -11.56 3.42
N ARG A 103 -10.70 -12.43 3.58
CA ARG A 103 -11.14 -13.35 2.53
C ARG A 103 -11.95 -12.58 1.50
N ILE A 104 -11.66 -12.81 0.21
CA ILE A 104 -12.46 -12.34 -0.92
C ILE A 104 -13.32 -13.55 -1.32
N TYR A 105 -14.65 -13.44 -1.22
CA TYR A 105 -15.61 -14.35 -1.85
C TYR A 105 -16.00 -13.81 -3.23
#